data_AF-A0A8S2EZ12-F1
#
_entry.id   AF-A0A8S2EZ12-F1
#
_cell.length_a   1.000
_cell.length_b   1.000
_cell.length_c   1.000
_cell.angle_alpha   90.00
_cell.angle_beta   90.00
_cell.angle_gamma   90.00
#
_symmetry.space_group_name_H-M   'P 1'
#
loop_
_entity.id
_entity.type
_entity.pdbx_description
1 polymer ?
#
loop_
_entity_poly.entity_id
_entity_poly.type
_entity_poly.pdbx_seq_one_letter_code
_entity_poly.pdbx_strand_id
1 'polypeptide(L)'
;CFKDGHVESSIIFPSSTGLLDVINYEQSKTVAKINPWCLKMCKQQEEKMHQMMGNNVEHTVSETFMLLENITARFKYPCVLDLKMGKRQYGDVDSDKKKLSKIQKCELSTSSTLGTRVCGMQVYQANSGRYMFFDKYAGRSLTIDGFKQTLRQYLDNGVQIRTDVIQPILERLHTLYTVICTLSRYRFYSGSLLIIYEGSQQQQEQSMSDESRLIDIRMIDFAHSLRAPTSSDVGSLHTGPDNGYLFGLNKIMEFLKDILIEKSTTTTTVATTPTMEKRE
;
A
#
# COMPACT_ATOMS: atom_id res chain seq x y z
N CYS A 1 18.02 -4.95 8.74
CA CYS A 1 19.18 -4.53 9.55
C CYS A 1 19.11 -3.03 9.80
N PHE A 2 18.82 -2.62 11.04
CA PHE A 2 18.92 -1.23 11.48
C PHE A 2 20.22 -1.08 12.28
N LYS A 3 21.23 -0.49 11.65
CA LYS A 3 22.33 0.16 12.38
C LYS A 3 22.34 1.62 11.91
N ASP A 4 22.32 2.53 12.87
CA ASP A 4 22.68 3.94 12.74
C ASP A 4 21.73 4.88 11.98
N GLY A 5 20.43 4.56 11.95
CA GLY A 5 19.37 5.58 11.79
C GLY A 5 19.27 6.28 10.43
N HIS A 6 20.07 5.88 9.44
CA HIS A 6 19.97 6.34 8.06
C HIS A 6 19.78 5.16 7.12
N VAL A 7 18.66 5.17 6.40
CA VAL A 7 18.40 4.26 5.28
C VAL A 7 18.06 5.12 4.07
N GLU A 8 19.00 5.30 3.16
CA GLU A 8 18.66 5.58 1.76
C GLU A 8 18.57 4.23 1.06
N SER A 9 17.34 3.73 0.87
CA SER A 9 17.10 2.45 0.22
C SER A 9 16.66 2.67 -1.21
N SER A 10 17.57 2.44 -2.16
CA SER A 10 17.19 1.98 -3.49
C SER A 10 16.83 0.50 -3.38
N ILE A 11 15.58 0.16 -3.69
CA ILE A 11 15.04 -1.20 -3.51
C ILE A 11 15.33 -2.01 -4.77
N ILE A 12 15.98 -3.16 -4.62
CA ILE A 12 16.17 -4.14 -5.70
C ILE A 12 15.30 -5.35 -5.35
N PHE A 13 14.49 -5.80 -6.32
CA PHE A 13 13.66 -6.99 -6.21
C PHE A 13 14.28 -8.13 -7.03
N PRO A 14 14.82 -9.17 -6.37
CA PRO A 14 14.89 -10.47 -7.00
C PRO A 14 14.28 -11.51 -6.07
N SER A 15 13.34 -12.31 -6.58
CA SER A 15 13.22 -13.66 -6.06
C SER A 15 14.43 -14.46 -6.59
N SER A 16 15.00 -15.32 -5.77
CA SER A 16 16.10 -16.24 -6.13
C SER A 16 15.72 -17.29 -7.19
N THR A 17 14.46 -17.30 -7.65
CA THR A 17 13.99 -17.98 -8.86
C THR A 17 13.86 -17.05 -10.06
N GLY A 18 13.70 -15.74 -9.83
CA GLY A 18 13.41 -14.74 -10.86
C GLY A 18 14.57 -14.43 -11.79
N LEU A 19 15.84 -14.53 -11.35
CA LEU A 19 16.97 -14.24 -12.24
C LEU A 19 17.13 -15.31 -13.33
N LEU A 20 16.92 -16.59 -12.97
CA LEU A 20 16.91 -17.69 -13.94
C LEU A 20 15.66 -17.65 -14.82
N ASP A 21 14.51 -17.23 -14.28
CA ASP A 21 13.29 -17.04 -15.06
C ASP A 21 13.39 -15.86 -16.04
N VAL A 22 14.13 -14.79 -15.69
CA VAL A 22 14.43 -13.63 -16.55
C VAL A 22 15.48 -13.96 -17.62
N ILE A 23 16.46 -14.81 -17.32
CA ILE A 23 17.42 -15.31 -18.33
C ILE A 23 16.73 -16.31 -19.27
N ASN A 24 15.83 -17.17 -18.77
CA ASN A 24 15.00 -18.06 -19.60
C ASN A 24 13.85 -17.35 -20.33
N TYR A 25 13.49 -16.12 -19.93
CA TYR A 25 12.44 -15.30 -20.56
C TYR A 25 12.80 -14.86 -21.98
N GLU A 26 14.09 -14.61 -22.28
CA GLU A 26 14.52 -14.31 -23.65
C GLU A 26 14.39 -15.52 -24.60
N GLN A 27 14.31 -16.75 -24.06
CA GLN A 27 14.22 -17.98 -24.84
C GLN A 27 12.81 -18.56 -24.94
N SER A 28 11.86 -18.10 -24.12
CA SER A 28 10.52 -18.70 -23.99
C SER A 28 9.40 -17.70 -24.28
N LYS A 29 8.74 -17.86 -25.42
CA LYS A 29 7.52 -17.11 -25.83
C LYS A 29 6.27 -17.50 -25.02
N THR A 30 6.26 -17.33 -23.69
CA THR A 30 5.04 -17.48 -22.87
C THR A 30 4.67 -16.21 -22.13
N VAL A 31 3.81 -15.40 -22.75
CA VAL A 31 3.41 -14.04 -22.36
C VAL A 31 2.19 -14.04 -21.43
N ALA A 32 2.28 -14.54 -20.18
CA ALA A 32 1.08 -14.52 -19.30
C ALA A 32 1.25 -14.42 -17.78
N LYS A 33 2.46 -14.47 -17.20
CA LYS A 33 2.59 -14.74 -15.75
C LYS A 33 3.28 -13.70 -14.87
N ILE A 34 3.82 -12.61 -15.40
CA ILE A 34 4.55 -11.62 -14.59
C ILE A 34 3.86 -10.26 -14.65
N ASN A 35 3.65 -9.66 -13.47
CA ASN A 35 3.15 -8.30 -13.32
C ASN A 35 3.99 -7.33 -14.19
N PRO A 36 3.39 -6.66 -15.20
CA PRO A 36 4.11 -5.77 -16.11
C PRO A 36 4.86 -4.64 -15.41
N TRP A 37 4.39 -4.19 -14.25
CA TRP A 37 5.05 -3.16 -13.46
C TRP A 37 6.33 -3.68 -12.79
N CYS A 38 6.32 -4.90 -12.27
CA CYS A 38 7.53 -5.53 -11.72
C CYS A 38 8.62 -5.65 -12.77
N LEU A 39 8.29 -6.07 -14.00
CA LEU A 39 9.24 -6.13 -15.11
C LEU A 39 9.78 -4.74 -15.48
N LYS A 40 8.90 -3.75 -15.58
CA LYS A 40 9.30 -2.37 -15.89
C LYS A 40 10.23 -1.80 -14.82
N MET A 41 9.92 -2.01 -13.54
CA MET A 41 10.75 -1.55 -12.42
C MET A 41 12.08 -2.29 -12.37
N CYS A 42 12.10 -3.60 -12.57
CA CYS A 42 13.33 -4.39 -12.61
C CYS A 42 14.26 -3.87 -13.71
N LYS A 43 13.75 -3.72 -14.94
CA LYS A 43 14.52 -3.19 -16.07
C LYS A 43 15.05 -1.78 -15.82
N GLN A 44 14.23 -0.88 -15.28
CA GLN A 44 14.66 0.48 -14.94
C GLN A 44 15.74 0.50 -13.85
N GLN A 45 15.67 -0.42 -12.89
CA GLN A 45 16.64 -0.53 -11.82
C GLN A 45 17.97 -1.13 -12.33
N GLU A 46 17.90 -2.16 -13.18
CA GLU A 46 19.05 -2.73 -13.89
C GLU A 46 19.75 -1.68 -14.77
N GLU A 47 19.00 -0.90 -15.55
CA GLU A 47 19.52 0.19 -16.37
C GLU A 47 20.24 1.25 -15.52
N LYS A 48 19.65 1.65 -14.38
CA LYS A 48 20.29 2.57 -13.44
C LYS A 48 21.57 1.99 -12.85
N MET A 49 21.58 0.71 -12.49
CA MET A 49 22.78 0.04 -11.98
C MET A 49 23.88 -0.01 -13.05
N HIS A 50 23.55 -0.36 -14.30
CA HIS A 50 24.49 -0.36 -15.41
C HIS A 50 25.03 1.05 -15.70
N GLN A 51 24.19 2.08 -15.66
CA GLN A 51 24.64 3.47 -15.80
C GLN A 51 25.57 3.92 -14.67
N MET A 52 25.30 3.49 -13.44
CA MET A 52 26.16 3.79 -12.29
C MET A 52 27.49 3.05 -12.34
N MET A 53 27.54 1.81 -12.84
CA MET A 53 28.78 1.04 -12.99
C MET A 53 29.56 1.35 -14.27
N GLY A 54 28.94 1.96 -15.28
CA GLY A 54 29.58 2.32 -16.56
C GLY A 54 30.35 3.64 -16.53
N ASN A 55 30.17 4.47 -15.50
CA ASN A 55 30.91 5.71 -15.33
C ASN A 55 32.18 5.44 -14.50
N ASN A 56 33.33 5.32 -15.16
CA ASN A 56 34.68 5.24 -14.56
C ASN A 56 35.00 6.49 -13.72
N VAL A 57 34.45 6.59 -12.53
CA VAL A 57 34.87 7.55 -11.49
C VAL A 57 35.44 6.71 -10.36
N GLU A 58 36.65 7.04 -9.90
CA GLU A 58 37.32 6.39 -8.77
C GLU A 58 36.34 6.16 -7.61
N HIS A 59 35.87 4.92 -7.45
CA HIS A 59 34.80 4.57 -6.52
C HIS A 59 35.33 4.52 -5.08
N THR A 60 35.20 5.62 -4.33
CA THR A 60 35.28 5.61 -2.85
C THR A 60 33.90 5.54 -2.18
N VAL A 61 32.80 5.48 -2.94
CA VAL A 61 31.44 5.39 -2.38
C VAL A 61 30.87 4.00 -2.67
N SER A 62 30.85 3.15 -1.63
CA SER A 62 30.10 1.89 -1.63
C SER A 62 28.62 2.21 -1.45
N GLU A 63 27.81 2.09 -2.50
CA GLU A 63 26.35 2.17 -2.37
C GLU A 63 25.81 0.90 -1.70
N THR A 64 24.96 1.07 -0.69
CA THR A 64 24.35 -0.04 0.04
C THR A 64 22.90 -0.20 -0.39
N PHE A 65 22.50 -1.42 -0.73
CA PHE A 65 21.13 -1.75 -1.16
C PHE A 65 20.44 -2.66 -0.15
N MET A 66 19.12 -2.55 -0.06
CA MET A 66 18.30 -3.48 0.71
C MET A 66 17.55 -4.40 -0.26
N LEU A 67 17.83 -5.70 -0.14
CA LEU A 67 17.09 -6.74 -0.86
C LEU A 67 15.78 -7.01 -0.13
N LEU A 68 14.64 -6.84 -0.81
CA LEU A 68 13.31 -7.03 -0.24
C LEU A 68 12.52 -8.07 -1.04
N GLU A 69 11.65 -8.79 -0.34
CA GLU A 69 10.70 -9.71 -0.94
C GLU A 69 9.78 -8.98 -1.93
N ASN A 70 9.54 -9.58 -3.11
CA ASN A 70 8.46 -9.16 -3.98
C ASN A 70 7.11 -9.71 -3.49
N ILE A 71 6.47 -8.94 -2.62
CA ILE A 71 5.17 -9.29 -2.01
C ILE A 71 4.02 -9.40 -3.03
N THR A 72 4.18 -8.90 -4.26
CA THR A 72 3.16 -9.03 -5.32
C THR A 72 3.31 -10.30 -6.16
N ALA A 73 4.42 -11.03 -6.04
CA ALA A 73 4.76 -12.15 -6.92
C ALA A 73 3.77 -13.33 -6.84
N ARG A 74 3.10 -13.50 -5.70
CA ARG A 74 2.11 -14.57 -5.47
C ARG A 74 0.72 -14.28 -6.04
N PHE A 75 0.47 -13.05 -6.47
CA PHE A 75 -0.83 -12.63 -7.00
C PHE A 75 -0.81 -12.71 -8.52
N LYS A 76 -1.89 -13.21 -9.11
CA LYS A 76 -2.08 -13.25 -10.56
C LYS A 76 -2.39 -11.85 -11.09
N TYR A 77 -3.33 -11.16 -10.45
CA TYR A 77 -3.69 -9.78 -10.77
C TYR A 77 -3.69 -8.92 -9.50
N PRO A 78 -2.51 -8.52 -8.99
CA PRO A 78 -2.44 -7.75 -7.74
C PRO A 78 -3.14 -6.39 -7.89
N CYS A 79 -4.16 -6.18 -7.08
CA CYS A 79 -4.71 -4.86 -6.77
C CYS A 79 -3.92 -4.30 -5.59
N VAL A 80 -3.37 -3.10 -5.71
CA VAL A 80 -2.43 -2.51 -4.76
C VAL A 80 -2.86 -1.10 -4.40
N LEU A 81 -2.88 -0.79 -3.11
CA LEU A 81 -3.12 0.55 -2.57
C LEU A 81 -1.97 0.94 -1.64
N ASP A 82 -1.28 2.05 -1.96
CA ASP A 82 -0.23 2.66 -1.14
C ASP A 82 -0.81 3.88 -0.43
N LEU A 83 -0.78 3.83 0.90
CA LEU A 83 -1.25 4.88 1.79
C LEU A 83 -0.08 5.43 2.60
N LYS A 84 0.19 6.73 2.47
CA LYS A 84 1.14 7.41 3.35
C LYS A 84 0.49 7.62 4.71
N MET A 85 1.16 7.21 5.79
CA MET A 85 0.56 7.19 7.12
C MET A 85 1.07 8.33 8.01
N GLY A 86 0.22 8.76 8.94
CA GLY A 86 0.53 9.73 9.99
C GLY A 86 0.27 11.19 9.61
N LYS A 87 -0.13 11.97 10.64
CA LYS A 87 -0.27 13.44 10.60
C LYS A 87 1.06 14.19 10.69
N ARG A 88 2.11 13.50 11.12
CA ARG A 88 3.48 14.02 11.16
C ARG A 88 4.34 13.09 10.30
N GLN A 89 5.02 13.66 9.31
CA GLN A 89 5.80 12.90 8.33
C GLN A 89 7.29 13.27 8.34
N TYR A 90 7.67 14.31 9.07
CA TYR A 90 9.06 14.69 9.28
C TYR A 90 9.61 14.05 10.55
N GLY A 91 10.83 13.53 10.45
CA GLY A 91 11.61 13.03 11.57
C GLY A 91 12.32 14.16 12.32
N ASP A 92 12.91 13.82 13.46
CA ASP A 92 13.61 14.80 14.31
C ASP A 92 14.93 15.29 13.69
N VAL A 93 15.53 14.49 12.79
CA VAL A 93 16.80 14.77 12.10
C VAL A 93 16.63 15.31 10.67
N ASP A 94 15.39 15.61 10.24
CA ASP A 94 15.16 16.20 8.93
C ASP A 94 15.67 17.65 8.90
N SER A 95 16.35 18.04 7.81
CA SER A 95 16.70 19.45 7.57
C SER A 95 15.45 20.33 7.45
N ASP A 96 15.58 21.62 7.75
CA ASP A 96 14.44 22.56 7.72
C ASP A 96 13.69 22.55 6.39
N LYS A 97 14.43 22.50 5.28
CA LYS A 97 13.84 22.40 3.93
C LYS A 97 13.03 21.10 3.76
N LYS A 98 13.55 19.95 4.20
CA LYS A 98 12.85 18.65 4.13
C LYS A 98 11.61 18.66 5.04
N LYS A 99 11.76 19.19 6.26
CA LYS A 99 10.68 19.34 7.24
C LYS A 99 9.54 20.21 6.70
N LEU A 100 9.83 21.41 6.18
CA LEU A 100 8.84 22.30 5.58
C LEU A 100 8.10 21.64 4.40
N SER A 101 8.82 20.95 3.51
CA SER A 101 8.18 20.24 2.40
C SER A 101 7.22 19.15 2.87
N LYS A 102 7.61 18.38 3.90
CA LYS A 102 6.79 17.31 4.48
C LYS A 102 5.56 17.89 5.20
N ILE A 103 5.70 19.01 5.90
CA ILE A 103 4.60 19.74 6.54
C ILE A 103 3.61 20.21 5.48
N GLN A 104 4.07 20.94 4.45
CA GLN A 104 3.20 21.44 3.38
C GLN A 104 2.42 20.32 2.69
N LYS A 105 3.08 19.20 2.37
CA LYS A 105 2.40 18.02 1.80
C LYS A 105 1.36 17.42 2.73
N CYS A 106 1.60 17.45 4.04
CA CYS A 106 0.65 16.96 5.02
C CYS A 106 -0.58 17.86 5.09
N GLU A 107 -0.37 19.16 5.24
CA GLU A 107 -1.44 20.17 5.35
C GLU A 107 -2.32 20.24 4.09
N LEU A 108 -1.71 20.16 2.91
CA LEU A 108 -2.41 20.26 1.63
C LEU A 108 -3.10 18.95 1.19
N SER A 109 -3.10 17.92 2.02
CA SER A 109 -3.68 16.61 1.68
C SER A 109 -4.57 16.10 2.80
N THR A 110 -5.19 14.94 2.58
CA THR A 110 -5.94 14.25 3.63
C THR A 110 -5.08 13.78 4.82
N SER A 111 -3.75 13.87 4.75
CA SER A 111 -2.90 13.47 5.89
C SER A 111 -3.16 14.30 7.15
N SER A 112 -3.43 15.59 7.03
CA SER A 112 -3.72 16.46 8.19
C SER A 112 -5.04 16.07 8.89
N THR A 113 -6.07 15.77 8.11
CA THR A 113 -7.42 15.46 8.60
C THR A 113 -7.61 14.00 8.95
N LEU A 114 -7.24 13.08 8.05
CA LEU A 114 -7.44 11.64 8.15
C LEU A 114 -6.23 10.87 8.71
N GLY A 115 -5.07 11.52 8.86
CA GLY A 115 -3.84 10.81 9.25
C GLY A 115 -3.35 9.82 8.21
N THR A 116 -3.88 9.90 6.98
CA THR A 116 -3.44 9.12 5.84
C THR A 116 -3.77 9.82 4.53
N ARG A 117 -3.04 9.50 3.45
CA ARG A 117 -3.38 9.91 2.07
C ARG A 117 -3.00 8.83 1.07
N VAL A 118 -3.69 8.82 -0.07
CA VAL A 118 -3.36 7.94 -1.19
C VAL A 118 -2.07 8.42 -1.86
N CYS A 119 -1.10 7.52 -2.01
CA CYS A 119 0.16 7.76 -2.71
C CYS A 119 0.32 6.88 -3.96
N GLY A 120 -0.56 5.90 -4.14
CA GLY A 120 -0.70 5.16 -5.38
C GLY A 120 -1.83 4.16 -5.27
N MET A 121 -2.45 3.86 -6.41
CA MET A 121 -3.43 2.79 -6.52
C MET A 121 -3.27 2.10 -7.88
N GLN A 122 -3.43 0.79 -7.87
CA GLN A 122 -3.54 -0.05 -9.05
C GLN A 122 -4.67 -1.06 -8.80
N VAL A 123 -5.66 -1.13 -9.68
CA VAL A 123 -6.81 -2.04 -9.53
C VAL A 123 -7.05 -2.77 -10.83
N TYR A 124 -7.13 -4.10 -10.77
CA TYR A 124 -7.51 -4.91 -11.93
C TYR A 124 -9.01 -4.81 -12.19
N GLN A 125 -9.36 -4.41 -13.42
CA GLN A 125 -10.72 -4.27 -13.90
C GLN A 125 -11.11 -5.52 -14.70
N ALA A 126 -11.87 -6.42 -14.07
CA ALA A 126 -12.25 -7.72 -14.62
C ALA A 126 -13.11 -7.60 -15.90
N ASN A 127 -13.93 -6.56 -16.00
CA ASN A 127 -14.76 -6.29 -17.18
C ASN A 127 -13.95 -6.01 -18.46
N SER A 128 -12.74 -5.45 -18.33
CA SER A 128 -11.91 -4.97 -19.44
C SER A 128 -10.57 -5.68 -19.54
N GLY A 129 -10.20 -6.48 -18.53
CA GLY A 129 -8.90 -7.13 -18.43
C GLY A 129 -7.73 -6.16 -18.27
N ARG A 130 -7.99 -4.92 -17.84
CA ARG A 130 -6.99 -3.84 -17.75
C ARG A 130 -6.82 -3.36 -16.32
N TYR A 131 -5.73 -2.63 -16.07
CA TYR A 131 -5.52 -1.95 -14.81
C TYR A 131 -5.98 -0.50 -14.86
N MET A 132 -6.68 -0.09 -13.80
CA MET A 132 -6.91 1.31 -13.47
C MET A 132 -5.80 1.76 -12.51
N PHE A 133 -5.26 2.96 -12.75
CA PHE A 133 -4.19 3.54 -11.94
C PHE A 133 -4.62 4.87 -11.36
N PHE A 134 -4.11 5.17 -10.18
CA PHE A 134 -4.25 6.47 -9.55
C PHE A 134 -2.90 6.88 -8.97
N ASP A 135 -2.39 8.02 -9.39
CA ASP A 135 -1.06 8.46 -9.02
C ASP A 135 -1.03 9.31 -7.73
N LYS A 136 0.19 9.54 -7.25
CA LYS A 136 0.42 10.32 -6.03
C LYS A 136 0.05 11.79 -6.14
N TYR A 137 -0.02 12.35 -7.35
CA TYR A 137 -0.32 13.77 -7.54
C TYR A 137 -1.82 14.00 -7.40
N ALA A 138 -2.62 13.16 -8.05
CA ALA A 138 -4.06 13.10 -7.86
C ALA A 138 -4.44 12.83 -6.38
N GLY A 139 -3.68 11.96 -5.70
CA GLY A 139 -3.91 11.64 -4.28
C GLY A 139 -3.67 12.78 -3.30
N ARG A 140 -2.84 13.76 -3.65
CA ARG A 140 -2.58 14.92 -2.78
C ARG A 140 -3.74 15.91 -2.78
N SER A 141 -4.46 16.02 -3.89
CA SER A 141 -5.59 16.94 -4.06
C SER A 141 -6.94 16.37 -3.58
N LEU A 142 -6.95 15.16 -3.01
CA LEU A 142 -8.19 14.54 -2.55
C LEU A 142 -8.78 15.27 -1.34
N THR A 143 -10.10 15.44 -1.38
CA THR A 143 -10.91 15.74 -0.19
C THR A 143 -11.17 14.46 0.62
N ILE A 144 -11.82 14.58 1.78
CA ILE A 144 -12.25 13.42 2.56
C ILE A 144 -13.18 12.51 1.75
N ASP A 145 -14.16 13.10 1.03
CA ASP A 145 -15.07 12.34 0.18
C ASP A 145 -14.35 11.73 -1.03
N GLY A 146 -13.40 12.47 -1.61
CA GLY A 146 -12.53 11.95 -2.65
C GLY A 146 -11.71 10.74 -2.19
N PHE A 147 -11.22 10.74 -0.95
CA PHE A 147 -10.54 9.60 -0.34
C PHE A 147 -11.47 8.40 -0.16
N LYS A 148 -12.68 8.61 0.37
CA LYS A 148 -13.70 7.56 0.49
C LYS A 148 -14.06 6.95 -0.88
N GLN A 149 -14.25 7.79 -1.89
CA GLN A 149 -14.53 7.35 -3.25
C GLN A 149 -13.34 6.57 -3.84
N THR A 150 -12.11 6.98 -3.55
CA THR A 150 -10.91 6.25 -3.98
C THR A 150 -10.83 4.87 -3.33
N LEU A 151 -11.21 4.72 -2.05
CA LEU A 151 -11.31 3.40 -1.41
C LEU A 151 -12.39 2.52 -2.04
N ARG A 152 -13.52 3.09 -2.49
CA ARG A 152 -14.52 2.33 -3.25
C ARG A 152 -13.98 1.87 -4.59
N GLN A 153 -13.34 2.78 -5.34
CA GLN A 153 -12.69 2.46 -6.60
C GLN A 153 -11.59 1.42 -6.45
N TYR A 154 -10.86 1.43 -5.33
CA TYR A 154 -9.87 0.40 -5.00
C TYR A 154 -10.49 -1.00 -4.93
N LEU A 155 -11.72 -1.09 -4.41
CA LEU A 155 -12.44 -2.35 -4.23
C LEU A 155 -13.33 -2.70 -5.43
N ASP A 156 -13.51 -1.80 -6.38
CA ASP A 156 -14.35 -2.01 -7.56
C ASP A 156 -13.54 -2.62 -8.72
N ASN A 157 -13.88 -3.86 -9.08
CA ASN A 157 -13.23 -4.56 -10.19
C ASN A 157 -13.91 -4.30 -11.56
N GLY A 158 -14.81 -3.32 -11.64
CA GLY A 158 -15.54 -2.95 -12.86
C GLY A 158 -16.74 -3.84 -13.16
N VAL A 159 -16.97 -4.87 -12.35
CA VAL A 159 -18.16 -5.74 -12.38
C VAL A 159 -18.93 -5.58 -11.07
N GLN A 160 -18.22 -5.55 -9.95
CA GLN A 160 -18.77 -5.39 -8.61
C GLN A 160 -17.72 -4.82 -7.64
N ILE A 161 -18.20 -4.26 -6.54
CA ILE A 161 -17.37 -3.99 -5.37
C ILE A 161 -17.02 -5.32 -4.70
N ARG A 162 -15.73 -5.63 -4.61
CA ARG A 162 -15.15 -6.82 -3.95
C ARG A 162 -15.27 -6.73 -2.43
N THR A 163 -16.50 -6.79 -1.92
CA THR A 163 -16.74 -6.76 -0.47
C THR A 163 -16.20 -7.99 0.26
N ASP A 164 -16.00 -9.09 -0.46
CA ASP A 164 -15.39 -10.32 0.03
C ASP A 164 -14.00 -10.09 0.62
N VAL A 165 -13.21 -9.16 0.05
CA VAL A 165 -11.86 -8.87 0.57
C VAL A 165 -11.84 -7.90 1.75
N ILE A 166 -12.95 -7.22 2.06
CA ILE A 166 -12.95 -6.16 3.08
C ILE A 166 -12.78 -6.77 4.48
N GLN A 167 -13.50 -7.84 4.81
CA GLN A 167 -13.44 -8.45 6.14
C GLN A 167 -12.03 -8.98 6.47
N PRO A 168 -11.34 -9.75 5.60
CA PRO A 168 -9.97 -10.16 5.89
C PRO A 168 -8.96 -9.00 5.90
N ILE A 169 -9.20 -7.92 5.13
CA ILE A 169 -8.39 -6.69 5.24
C ILE A 169 -8.56 -6.08 6.63
N LEU A 170 -9.79 -5.93 7.13
CA LEU A 170 -10.09 -5.39 8.45
C LEU A 170 -9.42 -6.19 9.57
N GLU A 171 -9.44 -7.51 9.49
CA GLU A 171 -8.79 -8.39 10.47
C GLU A 171 -7.28 -8.15 10.53
N ARG A 172 -6.61 -8.06 9.37
CA ARG A 172 -5.16 -7.78 9.30
C ARG A 172 -4.82 -6.37 9.77
N LEU A 173 -5.64 -5.38 9.43
CA LEU A 173 -5.48 -4.01 9.93
C LEU A 173 -5.62 -3.96 11.45
N HIS A 174 -6.55 -4.73 12.02
CA HIS A 174 -6.72 -4.83 13.47
C HIS A 174 -5.50 -5.51 14.14
N THR A 175 -4.99 -6.61 13.58
CA THR A 175 -3.74 -7.23 14.06
C THR A 175 -2.58 -6.23 14.04
N LEU A 176 -2.42 -5.50 12.93
CA LEU A 176 -1.39 -4.48 12.80
C LEU A 176 -1.58 -3.36 13.84
N TYR A 177 -2.81 -2.90 14.04
CA TYR A 177 -3.15 -1.90 15.05
C TYR A 177 -2.71 -2.36 16.45
N THR A 178 -3.06 -3.59 16.85
CA THR A 178 -2.65 -4.15 18.14
C THR A 178 -1.13 -4.20 18.27
N VAL A 179 -0.40 -4.62 17.23
CA VAL A 179 1.07 -4.62 17.24
C VAL A 179 1.60 -3.20 17.45
N ILE A 180 1.14 -2.20 16.70
CA ILE A 180 1.61 -0.83 16.84
C ILE A 180 1.33 -0.26 18.23
N CYS A 181 0.20 -0.60 18.86
CA CYS A 181 -0.08 -0.24 20.25
C CYS A 181 0.98 -0.74 21.24
N THR A 182 1.58 -1.90 20.98
CA THR A 182 2.68 -2.45 21.82
C THR A 182 4.03 -1.78 21.57
N LEU A 183 4.21 -1.13 20.42
CA LEU A 183 5.46 -0.48 20.02
C LEU A 183 5.60 0.93 20.61
N SER A 184 5.65 1.01 21.94
CA SER A 184 5.68 2.27 22.72
C SER A 184 6.89 3.18 22.49
N ARG A 185 7.85 2.74 21.68
CA ARG A 185 9.12 3.43 21.40
C ARG A 185 9.36 3.67 19.93
N TYR A 186 8.45 3.27 19.05
CA TYR A 186 8.62 3.44 17.62
C TYR A 186 7.73 4.55 17.08
N ARG A 187 8.26 5.32 16.12
CA ARG A 187 7.51 6.28 15.30
C ARG A 187 7.82 5.99 13.84
N PHE A 188 6.79 5.94 13.00
CA PHE A 188 6.90 5.54 11.60
C PHE A 188 6.68 6.75 10.69
N TYR A 189 7.48 7.80 10.86
CA TYR A 189 7.32 9.03 10.11
C TYR A 189 7.53 8.79 8.62
N SER A 190 6.63 9.31 7.79
CA SER A 190 6.68 9.10 6.35
C SER A 190 6.74 7.60 5.97
N GLY A 191 6.27 6.69 6.83
CA GLY A 191 6.02 5.31 6.49
C GLY A 191 4.75 5.17 5.64
N SER A 192 4.70 4.12 4.84
CA SER A 192 3.53 3.77 4.03
C SER A 192 2.93 2.45 4.48
N LEU A 193 1.63 2.31 4.28
CA LEU A 193 0.89 1.07 4.41
C LEU A 193 0.50 0.61 3.00
N LEU A 194 0.94 -0.59 2.63
CA LEU A 194 0.56 -1.22 1.39
C LEU A 194 -0.52 -2.27 1.67
N ILE A 195 -1.66 -2.14 1.00
CA ILE A 195 -2.76 -3.11 1.04
C ILE A 195 -2.82 -3.76 -0.35
N ILE A 196 -2.82 -5.09 -0.39
CA ILE A 196 -2.82 -5.87 -1.64
C ILE A 196 -3.92 -6.92 -1.56
N TYR A 197 -4.65 -7.12 -2.65
CA TYR A 197 -5.54 -8.27 -2.81
C TYR A 197 -5.53 -8.84 -4.24
N GLU A 198 -6.00 -10.07 -4.40
CA GLU A 198 -6.13 -10.74 -5.70
C GLU A 198 -7.33 -10.23 -6.52
N GLY A 199 -7.04 -9.68 -7.71
CA GLY A 199 -8.02 -9.19 -8.65
C GLY A 199 -8.84 -10.27 -9.36
N SER A 200 -8.30 -11.49 -9.56
CA SER A 200 -9.08 -12.59 -10.12
C SER A 200 -10.10 -13.12 -9.12
N GLN A 201 -11.37 -13.14 -9.54
CA GLN A 201 -12.41 -13.90 -8.88
C GLN A 201 -12.34 -15.33 -9.43
N GLN A 202 -11.40 -16.15 -8.96
CA GLN A 202 -11.47 -17.58 -9.28
C GLN A 202 -12.75 -18.13 -8.65
N GLN A 203 -13.55 -18.86 -9.44
CA GLN A 203 -14.58 -19.72 -8.87
C GLN A 203 -13.88 -20.63 -7.86
N GLN A 204 -14.41 -20.67 -6.63
CA GLN A 204 -13.92 -21.48 -5.52
C GLN A 204 -14.04 -22.97 -5.85
N GLU A 205 -13.23 -23.46 -6.78
CA GLU A 205 -13.01 -24.89 -6.98
C GLU A 205 -11.60 -25.18 -6.48
N GLN A 206 -11.56 -25.76 -5.27
CA GLN A 206 -10.43 -26.35 -4.56
C GLN A 206 -9.82 -25.52 -3.40
N SER A 207 -10.20 -25.95 -2.20
CA SER A 207 -9.60 -25.75 -0.87
C SER A 207 -9.90 -24.43 -0.15
N MET A 208 -10.78 -24.56 0.85
CA MET A 208 -11.12 -23.61 1.93
C MET A 208 -9.93 -23.10 2.78
N SER A 209 -8.69 -23.42 2.43
CA SER A 209 -7.51 -23.14 3.25
C SER A 209 -6.74 -21.89 2.85
N ASP A 210 -7.13 -21.16 1.79
CA ASP A 210 -6.23 -20.19 1.15
C ASP A 210 -6.70 -18.75 0.93
N GLU A 211 -7.84 -18.36 1.51
CA GLU A 211 -8.29 -16.96 1.59
C GLU A 211 -7.18 -16.04 2.17
N SER A 212 -6.33 -16.59 3.06
CA SER A 212 -5.18 -15.88 3.64
C SER A 212 -4.00 -15.64 2.66
N ARG A 213 -3.92 -16.33 1.52
CA ARG A 213 -2.88 -16.05 0.50
C ARG A 213 -3.30 -15.00 -0.52
N LEU A 214 -4.59 -14.65 -0.59
CA LEU A 214 -5.15 -13.72 -1.57
C LEU A 214 -5.17 -12.26 -1.11
N ILE A 215 -4.65 -11.96 0.08
CA ILE A 215 -4.54 -10.61 0.63
C ILE A 215 -3.17 -10.46 1.30
N ASP A 216 -2.57 -9.28 1.25
CA ASP A 216 -1.38 -8.91 2.03
C ASP A 216 -1.48 -7.46 2.52
N ILE A 217 -0.96 -7.20 3.72
CA ILE A 217 -0.84 -5.85 4.29
C ILE A 217 0.56 -5.70 4.87
N ARG A 218 1.32 -4.73 4.36
CA ARG A 218 2.70 -4.50 4.78
C ARG A 218 2.93 -3.03 5.11
N MET A 219 3.64 -2.79 6.20
CA MET A 219 4.28 -1.50 6.43
C MET A 219 5.55 -1.44 5.58
N ILE A 220 5.76 -0.33 4.87
CA ILE A 220 6.93 -0.07 4.03
C ILE A 220 7.49 1.33 4.33
N ASP A 221 8.64 1.67 3.72
CA ASP A 221 9.30 2.98 3.85
C ASP A 221 9.73 3.33 5.29
N PHE A 222 10.61 2.53 5.90
CA PHE A 222 11.10 2.79 7.25
C PHE A 222 12.27 3.79 7.34
N ALA A 223 12.63 4.46 6.25
CA ALA A 223 13.79 5.36 6.16
C ALA A 223 13.79 6.52 7.17
N HIS A 224 12.61 6.96 7.59
CA HIS A 224 12.44 8.02 8.59
C HIS A 224 11.78 7.51 9.88
N SER A 225 11.80 6.20 10.11
CA SER A 225 11.30 5.62 11.35
C SER A 225 12.28 5.87 12.49
N LEU A 226 11.75 6.25 13.65
CA LEU A 226 12.52 6.54 14.85
C LEU A 226 12.27 5.46 15.90
N ARG A 227 13.33 5.05 16.60
CA ARG A 227 13.24 4.27 17.84
C ARG A 227 13.76 5.11 19.00
N ALA A 228 12.90 5.45 19.95
CA ALA A 228 13.27 6.20 21.15
C ALA A 228 14.29 5.41 22.01
N PRO A 229 15.30 6.07 22.61
CA PRO A 229 16.32 5.42 23.45
C PRO A 229 15.76 4.81 24.74
N THR A 230 16.53 3.90 25.37
CA THR A 230 16.14 3.12 26.57
C THR A 230 16.30 3.93 27.85
N SER A 231 17.26 4.85 27.88
CA SER A 231 17.70 5.53 29.09
C SER A 231 16.81 6.73 29.39
N SER A 232 16.42 6.81 30.66
CA SER A 232 15.68 7.90 31.31
C SER A 232 16.41 9.25 31.34
N ASP A 233 17.58 9.36 30.71
CA ASP A 233 18.37 10.58 30.71
C ASP A 233 18.02 11.43 29.49
N VAL A 234 17.39 12.57 29.80
CA VAL A 234 16.87 13.60 28.90
C VAL A 234 15.58 13.19 28.18
N GLY A 235 14.45 13.38 28.89
CA GLY A 235 13.09 13.54 28.36
C GLY A 235 12.83 12.84 27.03
N SER A 236 12.44 11.56 27.08
CA SER A 236 12.03 10.81 25.88
C SER A 236 11.02 11.64 25.10
N LEU A 237 11.46 12.23 23.99
CA LEU A 237 10.69 13.17 23.17
C LEU A 237 9.37 12.55 22.67
N HIS A 238 9.33 11.21 22.66
CA HIS A 238 8.21 10.40 22.23
C HIS A 238 7.95 9.29 23.26
N THR A 239 6.80 9.31 23.92
CA THR A 239 6.31 8.23 24.80
C THR A 239 5.02 7.64 24.24
N GLY A 240 4.77 6.35 24.49
CA GLY A 240 3.59 5.65 23.98
C GLY A 240 3.70 5.26 22.49
N PRO A 241 2.67 4.63 21.90
CA PRO A 241 2.70 4.18 20.51
C PRO A 241 2.61 5.35 19.51
N ASP A 242 2.76 5.07 18.22
CA ASP A 242 2.59 6.06 17.16
C ASP A 242 1.09 6.39 16.95
N ASN A 243 0.59 7.35 17.72
CA ASN A 243 -0.80 7.80 17.65
C ASN A 243 -1.19 8.37 16.26
N GLY A 244 -0.23 8.92 15.51
CA GLY A 244 -0.49 9.42 14.16
C GLY A 244 -0.79 8.29 13.19
N TYR A 245 -0.01 7.21 13.27
CA TYR A 245 -0.22 5.99 12.48
C TYR A 245 -1.52 5.28 12.89
N LEU A 246 -1.75 5.12 14.20
CA LEU A 246 -2.97 4.50 14.74
C LEU A 246 -4.23 5.26 14.32
N PHE A 247 -4.20 6.60 14.32
CA PHE A 247 -5.31 7.42 13.84
C PHE A 247 -5.63 7.15 12.36
N GLY A 248 -4.60 7.06 11.51
CA GLY A 248 -4.77 6.72 10.10
C GLY A 248 -5.38 5.33 9.90
N LEU A 249 -4.89 4.32 10.64
CA LEU A 249 -5.45 2.95 10.60
C LEU A 249 -6.92 2.94 11.00
N ASN A 250 -7.30 3.62 12.08
CA ASN A 250 -8.68 3.70 12.53
C ASN A 250 -9.59 4.33 11.46
N LYS A 251 -9.15 5.41 10.81
CA LYS A 251 -9.92 6.05 9.73
C LYS A 251 -10.09 5.15 8.51
N ILE A 252 -9.07 4.40 8.12
CA ILE A 252 -9.18 3.41 7.04
C ILE A 252 -10.19 2.33 7.41
N MET A 253 -10.09 1.76 8.62
CA MET A 253 -11.01 0.72 9.09
C MET A 253 -12.47 1.23 9.17
N GLU A 254 -12.68 2.47 9.62
CA GLU A 254 -14.00 3.11 9.63
C GLU A 254 -14.60 3.17 8.23
N PHE A 255 -13.87 3.67 7.24
CA PHE A 255 -14.39 3.80 5.88
C PHE A 255 -14.61 2.45 5.18
N LEU A 256 -13.76 1.45 5.46
CA LEU A 256 -13.97 0.09 4.96
C LEU A 256 -15.25 -0.53 5.55
N LYS A 257 -15.56 -0.27 6.83
CA LYS A 257 -16.81 -0.71 7.45
C LYS A 257 -18.02 0.02 6.88
N ASP A 258 -17.93 1.31 6.62
CA ASP A 258 -19.00 2.08 5.97
C ASP A 258 -19.37 1.47 4.61
N ILE A 259 -18.37 1.11 3.80
CA ILE A 259 -18.57 0.46 2.50
C ILE A 259 -19.30 -0.89 2.64
N LEU A 260 -18.99 -1.68 3.67
CA LEU A 260 -19.69 -2.95 3.94
C LEU A 260 -21.16 -2.72 4.32
N ILE A 261 -21.44 -1.72 5.15
CA ILE A 261 -22.80 -1.42 5.61
C ILE A 261 -23.68 -0.97 4.45
N GLU A 262 -23.20 -0.09 3.57
CA GLU A 262 -23.98 0.42 2.44
C GLU A 262 -24.42 -0.64 1.42
N LYS A 263 -23.67 -1.75 1.30
CA LYS A 263 -24.11 -2.90 0.48
C LYS A 263 -25.36 -3.56 1.07
N SER A 264 -25.42 -3.68 2.40
CA SER A 264 -26.53 -4.34 3.09
C SER A 264 -27.85 -3.58 2.96
N THR A 265 -27.79 -2.24 2.94
CA THR A 265 -28.98 -1.38 2.79
C THR A 265 -29.53 -1.39 1.37
N THR A 266 -28.66 -1.41 0.35
CA THR A 266 -29.07 -1.39 -1.07
C THR A 266 -29.78 -2.69 -1.50
N THR A 267 -29.51 -3.81 -0.85
CA THR A 267 -30.14 -5.11 -1.18
C THR A 267 -31.59 -5.21 -0.66
N THR A 268 -32.00 -4.37 0.30
CA THR A 268 -33.31 -4.48 0.98
C THR A 268 -34.43 -3.71 0.27
N THR A 269 -34.13 -2.84 -0.69
CA THR A 269 -35.15 -1.93 -1.29
C THR A 269 -35.78 -2.43 -2.61
N VAL A 270 -35.46 -3.64 -3.08
CA VAL A 270 -36.01 -4.20 -4.34
C VAL A 270 -36.95 -5.38 -4.03
N ALA A 271 -38.08 -5.10 -3.38
CA ALA A 271 -39.16 -6.08 -3.22
C ALA A 271 -40.53 -5.38 -3.11
N THR A 272 -40.92 -4.62 -4.13
CA THR A 272 -42.34 -4.31 -4.36
C THR A 272 -42.57 -3.93 -5.81
N THR A 273 -42.96 -4.91 -6.63
CA THR A 273 -43.47 -4.68 -7.99
C THR A 273 -44.96 -4.33 -7.87
N PRO A 274 -45.43 -3.15 -8.33
CA PRO A 274 -46.85 -2.89 -8.41
C PRO A 274 -47.42 -3.55 -9.67
N THR A 275 -48.34 -4.47 -9.46
CA THR A 275 -49.18 -5.10 -10.49
C THR A 275 -50.01 -4.02 -11.18
N MET A 276 -49.81 -3.80 -12.47
CA MET A 276 -50.70 -2.94 -13.26
C MET A 276 -51.98 -3.69 -13.59
N GLU A 277 -53.08 -3.23 -13.01
CA GLU A 277 -54.43 -3.64 -13.34
C GLU A 277 -54.85 -2.96 -14.67
N LYS A 278 -55.13 -3.76 -15.71
CA LYS A 278 -55.77 -3.28 -16.92
C LYS A 278 -57.25 -3.04 -16.62
N ARG A 279 -57.74 -1.83 -16.89
CA ARG A 279 -59.18 -1.59 -17.10
C ARG A 279 -59.46 -1.39 -18.59
N GLU A 280 -60.48 -2.11 -19.04
CA GLU A 280 -61.15 -2.02 -20.33
C GLU A 280 -61.82 -0.65 -20.53
#